data_AF-A0A180G323-F1
#
_entry.id   AF-A0A180G323-F1
#
_cell.length_a   1.000
_cell.length_b   1.000
_cell.length_c   1.000
_cell.angle_alpha   90.00
_cell.angle_beta   90.00
_cell.angle_gamma   90.00
#
_symmetry.space_group_name_H-M   'P 1'
#
loop_
_entity.id
_entity.type
_entity.pdbx_description
1 polymer ?
#
loop_
_entity_poly.entity_id
_entity_poly.type
_entity_poly.pdbx_seq_one_letter_code
_entity_poly.pdbx_strand_id
1 'polypeptide(L)'
;MIGRCGRGGNAGLAILFVEPVRRNGKNNVPDFTNHEVQNDDDRMDALAITPVCLRVCFAIDNMLGYIPLSNEDPNVKREIAREVYVRFTPCKCSNCRILTPEAVSRLIHVTQNSFDDSIIDPERIPVIEFNIPFQRVQSEVVYRISKGPLTNCLEDLSKFLVAEFDSYFYRHFDREVTRHRPHKFFNIEYKARAFVTASEDSQPFNILERLIGKEAIDGQIQFFQNCIAKFQSGNHHLEQLENEKIKEQTEAAKKNPTTWTRFFLCSSGVKRQRPTVT
;
A
#
# COMPACT_ATOMS: atom_id res chain seq x y z
N MET A 1 -1.10 2.45 29.66
CA MET A 1 -0.11 3.49 29.30
C MET A 1 -0.68 4.93 29.47
N ILE A 2 -1.08 5.34 30.68
CA ILE A 2 -1.50 6.74 31.01
C ILE A 2 -0.88 7.25 32.34
N GLY A 3 -0.18 6.38 33.08
CA GLY A 3 0.14 6.56 34.52
C GLY A 3 1.10 7.69 34.92
N ARG A 4 1.47 8.60 34.02
CA ARG A 4 2.22 9.82 34.35
C ARG A 4 1.47 11.12 34.07
N CYS A 5 0.36 11.06 33.36
CA CYS A 5 -0.47 12.22 33.06
C CYS A 5 -1.17 12.71 34.35
N GLY A 6 -0.99 13.98 34.72
CA GLY A 6 -1.65 14.59 35.89
C GLY A 6 -1.09 14.23 37.27
N ARG A 7 0.19 13.85 37.38
CA ARG A 7 0.85 13.66 38.68
C ARG A 7 0.77 14.94 39.52
N GLY A 8 0.47 14.78 40.82
CA GLY A 8 0.36 15.90 41.76
C GLY A 8 -0.96 16.68 41.70
N GLY A 9 -1.96 16.20 40.95
CA GLY A 9 -3.25 16.88 40.79
C GLY A 9 -3.28 17.90 39.67
N ASN A 10 -2.20 18.03 38.90
CA ASN A 10 -2.13 18.92 37.75
C ASN A 10 -3.00 18.41 36.59
N ALA A 11 -3.45 19.33 35.75
CA ALA A 11 -4.12 18.98 34.51
C ALA A 11 -3.17 18.18 33.61
N GLY A 12 -3.73 17.22 32.87
CA GLY A 12 -2.97 16.36 31.98
C GLY A 12 -3.75 16.09 30.71
N LEU A 13 -3.06 16.05 29.57
CA LEU A 13 -3.63 15.74 28.27
C LEU A 13 -3.10 14.40 27.78
N ALA A 14 -4.02 13.50 27.43
CA ALA A 14 -3.70 12.25 26.74
C ALA A 14 -4.43 12.26 25.39
N ILE A 15 -3.68 12.03 24.31
CA ILE A 15 -4.21 11.90 22.95
C ILE A 15 -3.98 10.46 22.52
N LEU A 16 -5.06 9.76 22.20
CA LEU A 16 -5.01 8.40 21.67
C LEU A 16 -5.28 8.46 20.16
N PHE A 17 -4.32 7.99 19.37
CA PHE A 17 -4.51 7.76 17.94
C PHE A 17 -5.05 6.35 17.76
N VAL A 18 -6.27 6.24 17.25
CA VAL A 18 -6.98 4.98 17.09
C VAL A 18 -7.46 4.88 15.64
N GLU A 19 -7.30 3.70 15.05
CA GLU A 19 -7.84 3.43 13.71
C GLU A 19 -9.37 3.32 13.78
N PRO A 20 -10.13 4.02 12.92
CA PRO A 20 -11.59 3.89 12.89
C PRO A 20 -12.07 2.46 12.61
N VAL A 21 -11.29 1.72 11.82
CA VAL A 21 -11.51 0.30 11.53
C VAL A 21 -10.15 -0.39 11.53
N ARG A 22 -9.93 -1.29 12.48
CA ARG A 22 -8.71 -2.11 12.57
C ARG A 22 -8.87 -3.34 11.67
N ARG A 23 -7.88 -3.58 10.80
CA ARG A 23 -7.87 -4.78 9.96
C ARG A 23 -7.69 -6.03 10.82
N ASN A 24 -8.58 -7.00 10.66
CA ASN A 24 -8.63 -8.23 11.47
C ASN A 24 -8.86 -7.99 12.98
N GLY A 25 -9.24 -6.76 13.37
CA GLY A 25 -9.64 -6.46 14.75
C GLY A 25 -11.15 -6.55 14.94
N LYS A 26 -11.57 -6.51 16.20
CA LYS A 26 -12.97 -6.39 16.59
C LYS A 26 -13.39 -4.92 16.48
N ASN A 27 -14.34 -4.64 15.61
CA ASN A 27 -14.74 -3.26 15.29
C ASN A 27 -16.13 -2.92 15.83
N ASN A 28 -16.87 -3.91 16.33
CA ASN A 28 -18.19 -3.73 16.91
C ASN A 28 -18.29 -4.45 18.26
N VAL A 29 -19.14 -3.94 19.16
CA VAL A 29 -19.39 -4.55 20.48
C VAL A 29 -19.81 -6.03 20.38
N PRO A 30 -20.69 -6.46 19.44
CA PRO A 30 -21.07 -7.86 19.31
C PRO A 30 -19.92 -8.82 18.95
N ASP A 31 -18.79 -8.32 18.45
CA ASP A 31 -17.62 -9.14 18.13
C ASP A 31 -16.92 -9.66 19.41
N PHE A 32 -17.29 -9.12 20.58
CA PHE A 32 -16.80 -9.51 21.90
C PHE A 32 -17.76 -10.52 22.55
N THR A 33 -17.55 -11.81 22.27
CA THR A 33 -18.40 -12.89 22.82
C THR A 33 -18.30 -13.02 24.35
N ASN A 34 -17.12 -12.77 24.93
CA ASN A 34 -16.91 -12.69 26.37
C ASN A 34 -16.21 -11.37 26.72
N HIS A 35 -16.98 -10.36 27.10
CA HIS A 35 -16.52 -8.99 27.30
C HIS A 35 -15.53 -8.83 28.47
N GLU A 36 -15.53 -9.76 29.44
CA GLU A 36 -14.62 -9.71 30.62
C GLU A 36 -13.30 -10.45 30.36
N VAL A 37 -13.23 -11.30 29.34
CA VAL A 37 -12.02 -12.07 29.00
C VAL A 37 -11.43 -11.50 27.72
N GLN A 38 -10.49 -10.57 27.87
CA GLN A 38 -9.83 -9.88 26.77
C GLN A 38 -8.33 -10.16 26.82
N ASN A 39 -7.75 -10.55 25.69
CA ASN A 39 -6.30 -10.50 25.51
C ASN A 39 -5.84 -9.05 25.24
N ASP A 40 -4.54 -8.82 25.10
CA ASP A 40 -4.02 -7.46 24.89
C ASP A 40 -4.52 -6.80 23.59
N ASP A 41 -4.74 -7.57 22.52
CA ASP A 41 -5.31 -7.05 21.27
C ASP A 41 -6.79 -6.69 21.42
N ASP A 42 -7.56 -7.54 22.10
CA ASP A 42 -8.96 -7.32 22.41
C ASP A 42 -9.16 -6.08 23.29
N ARG A 43 -8.25 -5.83 24.25
CA ARG A 43 -8.28 -4.63 25.09
C ARG A 43 -8.07 -3.37 24.26
N MET A 44 -7.17 -3.41 23.27
CA MET A 44 -6.96 -2.28 22.36
C MET A 44 -8.16 -2.03 21.45
N ASP A 45 -8.76 -3.11 20.93
CA ASP A 45 -9.98 -3.04 20.12
C ASP A 45 -11.17 -2.52 20.93
N ALA A 46 -11.34 -3.00 22.17
CA ALA A 46 -12.39 -2.55 23.06
C ALA A 46 -12.21 -1.08 23.45
N LEU A 47 -10.97 -0.64 23.69
CA LEU A 47 -10.67 0.77 23.98
C LEU A 47 -10.99 1.69 22.80
N ALA A 48 -10.91 1.20 21.57
CA ALA A 48 -11.25 1.97 20.38
C ALA A 48 -12.75 2.29 20.26
N ILE A 49 -13.61 1.38 20.74
CA ILE A 49 -15.06 1.44 20.52
C ILE A 49 -15.88 1.62 21.80
N THR A 50 -15.25 1.59 22.98
CA THR A 50 -15.97 1.64 24.25
C THR A 50 -16.78 2.94 24.39
N PRO A 51 -18.08 2.85 24.76
CA PRO A 51 -18.89 4.02 25.08
C PRO A 51 -18.68 4.52 26.51
N VAL A 52 -17.91 3.80 27.33
CA VAL A 52 -17.76 4.06 28.76
C VAL A 52 -16.74 5.18 29.00
N CYS A 53 -16.92 5.96 30.07
CA CYS A 53 -15.95 6.96 30.51
C CYS A 53 -14.53 6.37 30.56
N LEU A 54 -13.56 6.96 29.84
CA LEU A 54 -12.19 6.44 29.76
C LEU A 54 -11.51 6.34 31.13
N ARG A 55 -11.80 7.27 32.06
CA ARG A 55 -11.27 7.19 33.43
C ARG A 55 -11.74 5.92 34.13
N VAL A 56 -13.02 5.58 33.99
CA VAL A 56 -13.62 4.35 34.52
C VAL A 56 -13.07 3.13 33.80
N CYS A 57 -12.93 3.18 32.47
CA CYS A 57 -12.32 2.09 31.69
C CYS A 57 -10.92 1.75 32.20
N PHE A 58 -10.05 2.75 32.39
CA PHE A 58 -8.70 2.51 32.88
C PHE A 58 -8.68 2.03 34.34
N ALA A 59 -9.62 2.46 35.18
CA ALA A 59 -9.73 1.93 36.54
C ALA A 59 -10.08 0.45 36.53
N ILE A 60 -11.10 0.06 35.75
CA ILE A 60 -11.52 -1.34 35.59
C ILE A 60 -10.42 -2.18 34.96
N ASP A 61 -9.77 -1.69 33.91
CA ASP A 61 -8.66 -2.38 33.26
C ASP A 61 -7.50 -2.67 34.22
N ASN A 62 -7.13 -1.70 35.05
CA ASN A 62 -6.08 -1.89 36.05
C ASN A 62 -6.48 -2.84 37.19
N MET A 63 -7.78 -2.92 37.53
CA MET A 63 -8.27 -3.74 38.65
C MET A 63 -8.64 -5.16 38.22
N LEU A 64 -9.25 -5.32 37.05
CA LEU A 64 -9.91 -6.54 36.58
C LEU A 64 -9.35 -7.07 35.25
N GLY A 65 -8.55 -6.27 34.53
CA GLY A 65 -7.84 -6.73 33.33
C GLY A 65 -8.64 -6.72 32.03
N TYR A 66 -9.71 -5.91 31.94
CA TYR A 66 -10.49 -5.77 30.70
C TYR A 66 -11.03 -4.34 30.52
N ILE A 67 -11.38 -3.99 29.28
CA ILE A 67 -12.02 -2.72 28.94
C ILE A 67 -13.54 -2.92 28.83
N PRO A 68 -14.37 -2.24 29.63
CA PRO A 68 -15.82 -2.40 29.59
C PRO A 68 -16.39 -1.83 28.28
N LEU A 69 -17.41 -2.50 27.73
CA LEU A 69 -18.05 -2.13 26.46
C LEU A 69 -19.49 -1.62 26.62
N SER A 70 -19.97 -1.50 27.85
CA SER A 70 -21.34 -1.10 28.17
C SER A 70 -21.38 -0.35 29.51
N ASN A 71 -22.23 0.68 29.60
CA ASN A 71 -22.46 1.42 30.86
C ASN A 71 -23.29 0.61 31.86
N GLU A 72 -23.91 -0.46 31.41
CA GLU A 72 -24.75 -1.35 32.20
C GLU A 72 -23.92 -2.36 33.00
N ASP A 73 -22.63 -2.53 32.66
CA ASP A 73 -21.66 -3.38 33.35
C ASP A 73 -21.67 -3.09 34.88
N PRO A 74 -21.87 -4.10 35.74
CA PRO A 74 -21.88 -3.93 37.19
C PRO A 74 -20.61 -3.29 37.77
N ASN A 75 -19.44 -3.59 37.19
CA ASN A 75 -18.16 -3.01 37.60
C ASN A 75 -18.06 -1.53 37.21
N VAL A 76 -18.60 -1.14 36.05
CA VAL A 76 -18.75 0.27 35.65
C VAL A 76 -19.62 1.04 36.64
N LYS A 77 -20.80 0.50 36.98
CA LYS A 77 -21.70 1.13 37.96
C LYS A 77 -21.04 1.29 39.33
N ARG A 78 -20.30 0.27 39.78
CA ARG A 78 -19.60 0.29 41.06
C ARG A 78 -18.49 1.34 41.07
N GLU A 79 -17.71 1.43 40.00
CA GLU A 79 -16.63 2.41 39.91
C GLU A 79 -17.16 3.85 39.82
N ILE A 80 -18.23 4.08 39.07
CA ILE A 80 -18.91 5.39 39.05
C ILE A 80 -19.40 5.77 40.45
N ALA A 81 -20.04 4.84 41.17
CA ALA A 81 -20.50 5.09 42.54
C ALA A 81 -19.34 5.43 43.50
N ARG A 82 -18.19 4.76 43.33
CA ARG A 82 -16.96 5.05 44.09
C ARG A 82 -16.42 6.45 43.76
N GLU A 83 -16.34 6.82 42.49
CA GLU A 83 -15.89 8.16 42.07
C GLU A 83 -16.79 9.27 42.66
N VAL A 84 -18.11 9.07 42.69
CA VAL A 84 -19.07 9.99 43.31
C VAL A 84 -18.85 10.08 44.82
N TYR A 85 -18.70 8.94 45.50
CA TYR A 85 -18.46 8.88 46.94
C TYR A 85 -17.19 9.64 47.35
N VAL A 86 -16.11 9.48 46.58
CA VAL A 86 -14.82 10.17 46.82
C VAL A 86 -14.82 11.60 46.25
N ARG A 87 -15.94 12.05 45.66
CA ARG A 87 -16.12 13.40 45.10
C ARG A 87 -15.10 13.75 44.01
N PHE A 88 -14.83 12.80 43.12
CA PHE A 88 -14.00 13.07 41.95
C PHE A 88 -14.65 14.16 41.10
N THR A 89 -13.83 15.04 40.50
CA THR A 89 -14.32 16.02 39.55
C THR A 89 -14.91 15.31 38.32
N PRO A 90 -15.89 15.92 37.62
CA PRO A 90 -16.42 15.39 36.38
C PRO A 90 -15.30 15.06 35.38
N CYS A 91 -15.41 13.90 34.72
CA CYS A 91 -14.42 13.50 33.72
C CYS A 91 -14.58 14.35 32.44
N LYS A 92 -13.44 14.71 31.83
CA LYS A 92 -13.38 15.49 30.57
C LYS A 92 -12.87 14.66 29.39
N CYS A 93 -12.93 13.33 29.48
CA CYS A 93 -12.52 12.46 28.36
C CYS A 93 -13.49 12.56 27.18
N SER A 94 -13.07 12.06 26.01
CA SER A 94 -13.86 12.09 24.76
C SER A 94 -15.26 11.47 24.89
N ASN A 95 -15.43 10.48 25.78
CA ASN A 95 -16.72 9.81 26.00
C ASN A 95 -17.63 10.57 26.97
N CYS A 96 -17.10 11.49 27.77
CA CYS A 96 -17.88 12.31 28.72
C CYS A 96 -18.10 13.75 28.24
N ARG A 97 -17.14 14.29 27.49
CA ARG A 97 -17.21 15.62 26.86
C ARG A 97 -16.72 15.47 25.43
N ILE A 98 -17.67 15.26 24.53
CA ILE A 98 -17.40 15.24 23.09
C ILE A 98 -17.01 16.67 22.68
N LEU A 99 -15.84 16.80 22.05
CA LEU A 99 -15.34 18.08 21.54
C LEU A 99 -15.86 18.31 20.12
N THR A 100 -15.99 19.58 19.73
CA THR A 100 -16.28 19.92 18.33
C THR A 100 -15.09 19.55 17.43
N PRO A 101 -15.33 19.24 16.13
CA PRO A 101 -14.25 19.05 15.17
C PRO A 101 -13.27 20.24 15.14
N GLU A 102 -13.79 21.46 15.28
CA GLU A 102 -13.02 22.69 15.38
C GLU A 102 -12.09 22.66 16.61
N ALA A 103 -12.61 22.37 17.81
CA ALA A 103 -11.78 22.26 19.02
C ALA A 103 -10.70 21.19 18.90
N VAL A 104 -11.02 20.02 18.33
CA VAL A 104 -10.04 18.96 18.09
C VAL A 104 -8.94 19.43 17.12
N SER A 105 -9.32 20.09 16.02
CA SER A 105 -8.34 20.62 15.06
C SER A 105 -7.42 21.69 15.67
N ARG A 106 -7.92 22.45 16.65
CA ARG A 106 -7.17 23.50 17.33
C ARG A 106 -6.19 22.98 18.38
N LEU A 107 -6.25 21.69 18.76
CA LEU A 107 -5.30 21.10 19.71
C LEU A 107 -3.84 21.28 19.30
N ILE A 108 -3.57 21.42 18.00
CA ILE A 108 -2.22 21.70 17.48
C ILE A 108 -1.66 23.03 18.00
N HIS A 109 -2.51 24.00 18.35
CA HIS A 109 -2.13 25.34 18.79
C HIS A 109 -1.92 25.45 20.31
N VAL A 110 -2.03 24.35 21.06
CA VAL A 110 -1.77 24.36 22.51
C VAL A 110 -0.30 24.63 22.77
N THR A 111 -0.01 25.62 23.62
CA THR A 111 1.33 25.97 24.06
C THR A 111 1.51 25.63 25.53
N GLN A 112 2.76 25.67 26.03
CA GLN A 112 3.02 25.51 27.47
C GLN A 112 2.30 26.59 28.30
N ASN A 113 2.23 27.82 27.81
CA ASN A 113 1.62 28.94 28.52
C ASN A 113 0.09 28.89 28.50
N SER A 114 -0.50 28.29 27.46
CA SER A 114 -1.96 28.20 27.31
C SER A 114 -2.52 26.83 27.72
N PHE A 115 -1.70 25.93 28.24
CA PHE A 115 -2.06 24.52 28.45
C PHE A 115 -3.25 24.35 29.40
N ASP A 116 -3.21 24.97 30.58
CA ASP A 116 -4.26 24.83 31.59
C ASP A 116 -5.61 25.37 31.08
N ASP A 117 -5.59 26.57 30.48
CA ASP A 117 -6.77 27.18 29.88
C ASP A 117 -7.32 26.33 28.72
N SER A 118 -6.43 25.77 27.89
CA SER A 118 -6.80 24.90 26.76
C SER A 118 -7.44 23.59 27.21
N ILE A 119 -7.05 23.05 28.37
CA ILE A 119 -7.69 21.85 28.95
C ILE A 119 -9.05 22.19 29.59
N ILE A 120 -9.18 23.38 30.16
CA ILE A 120 -10.45 23.82 30.75
C ILE A 120 -11.46 24.08 29.63
N ASP A 121 -11.05 24.79 28.59
CA ASP A 121 -11.91 25.23 27.50
C ASP A 121 -11.25 25.00 26.11
N PRO A 122 -11.26 23.75 25.61
CA PRO A 122 -10.68 23.41 24.31
C PRO A 122 -11.31 24.16 23.12
N GLU A 123 -12.54 24.67 23.28
CA GLU A 123 -13.25 25.43 22.24
C GLU A 123 -12.63 26.81 22.00
N ARG A 124 -11.90 27.34 23.00
CA ARG A 124 -11.31 28.68 22.97
C ARG A 124 -9.80 28.70 22.75
N ILE A 125 -9.22 27.59 22.31
CA ILE A 125 -7.78 27.53 22.00
C ILE A 125 -7.46 28.59 20.93
N PRO A 126 -6.54 29.55 21.22
CA PRO A 126 -6.12 30.57 20.27
C PRO A 126 -5.41 29.94 19.06
N VAL A 127 -5.69 30.45 17.86
CA VAL A 127 -5.03 29.98 16.63
C VAL A 127 -3.64 30.61 16.53
N ILE A 128 -2.64 29.78 16.24
CA ILE A 128 -1.29 30.24 15.90
C ILE A 128 -1.17 30.19 14.38
N GLU A 129 -1.13 31.34 13.72
CA GLU A 129 -1.24 31.48 12.26
C GLU A 129 -0.28 30.60 11.45
N PHE A 130 0.95 30.45 11.91
CA PHE A 130 1.98 29.67 11.21
C PHE A 130 2.05 28.20 11.63
N ASN A 131 1.24 27.78 12.60
CA ASN A 131 1.19 26.40 13.06
C ASN A 131 0.07 25.64 12.33
N ILE A 132 0.30 25.42 11.04
CA ILE A 132 -0.62 24.73 10.15
C ILE A 132 -0.37 23.21 10.18
N PRO A 133 -1.43 22.37 10.07
CA PRO A 133 -1.25 20.93 9.96
C PRO A 133 -0.31 20.58 8.80
N PHE A 134 0.59 19.62 9.02
CA PHE A 134 1.39 19.09 7.93
C PHE A 134 0.47 18.55 6.84
N GLN A 135 0.60 19.11 5.64
CA GLN A 135 -0.08 18.56 4.49
C GLN A 135 0.58 17.22 4.18
N ARG A 136 -0.13 16.12 4.43
CA ARG A 136 0.33 14.80 4.03
C ARG A 136 0.52 14.86 2.52
N VAL A 137 1.78 14.82 2.07
CA VAL A 137 2.09 14.66 0.65
C VAL A 137 1.33 13.42 0.22
N GLN A 138 0.35 13.59 -0.68
CA GLN A 138 -0.34 12.42 -1.23
C GLN A 138 0.75 11.52 -1.77
N SER A 139 0.84 10.31 -1.23
CA SER A 139 1.67 9.28 -1.83
C SER A 139 1.23 9.19 -3.29
N GLU A 140 2.09 9.60 -4.22
CA GLU A 140 1.80 9.51 -5.65
C GLU A 140 1.26 8.11 -5.94
N VAL A 141 0.23 8.04 -6.79
CA VAL A 141 -0.47 6.81 -7.20
C VAL A 141 0.49 5.62 -7.16
N VAL A 142 0.22 4.68 -6.24
CA VAL A 142 0.95 3.41 -6.18
C VAL A 142 0.49 2.65 -7.42
N TYR A 143 1.20 2.86 -8.53
CA TYR A 143 1.01 2.12 -9.76
C TYR A 143 1.27 0.64 -9.46
N ARG A 144 0.19 -0.14 -9.56
CA ARG A 144 0.24 -1.58 -9.42
C ARG A 144 0.72 -2.12 -10.76
N ILE A 145 1.96 -2.56 -10.80
CA ILE A 145 2.48 -3.32 -11.94
C ILE A 145 1.59 -4.55 -12.11
N SER A 146 1.24 -4.87 -13.36
CA SER A 146 0.43 -6.04 -13.67
C SER A 146 1.09 -7.30 -13.09
N LYS A 147 0.34 -8.02 -12.24
CA LYS A 147 0.79 -9.29 -11.64
C LYS A 147 0.45 -10.46 -12.56
N GLY A 148 0.84 -10.36 -13.83
CA GLY A 148 0.75 -11.44 -14.81
C GLY A 148 2.12 -12.11 -15.03
N PRO A 149 2.17 -13.33 -15.57
CA PRO A 149 3.41 -13.90 -16.08
C PRO A 149 3.94 -13.00 -17.21
N LEU A 150 5.24 -12.66 -17.16
CA LEU A 150 5.90 -11.96 -18.27
C LEU A 150 5.99 -12.88 -19.49
N THR A 151 6.02 -12.29 -20.68
CA THR A 151 6.39 -13.02 -21.90
C THR A 151 7.84 -13.49 -21.80
N ASN A 152 8.21 -14.52 -22.57
CA ASN A 152 9.58 -15.04 -22.58
C ASN A 152 10.60 -13.95 -22.94
N CYS A 153 10.23 -13.06 -23.88
CA CYS A 153 11.07 -11.94 -24.30
C CYS A 153 11.35 -10.96 -23.15
N LEU A 154 10.33 -10.59 -22.37
CA LEU A 154 10.49 -9.67 -21.23
C LEU A 154 11.24 -10.33 -20.07
N GLU A 155 11.08 -11.65 -19.86
CA GLU A 155 11.91 -12.40 -18.91
C GLU A 155 13.39 -12.38 -19.32
N ASP A 156 13.70 -12.63 -20.59
CA ASP A 156 15.07 -12.61 -21.09
C ASP A 156 15.68 -11.20 -21.02
N LEU A 157 14.90 -10.16 -21.34
CA LEU A 157 15.29 -8.78 -21.15
C LEU A 157 15.58 -8.49 -19.66
N SER A 158 14.72 -8.94 -18.74
CA SER A 158 14.93 -8.71 -17.30
C SER A 158 16.22 -9.35 -16.78
N LYS A 159 16.55 -10.56 -17.24
CA LYS A 159 17.83 -11.24 -16.92
C LYS A 159 19.02 -10.50 -17.53
N PHE A 160 18.89 -10.05 -18.78
CA PHE A 160 19.92 -9.26 -19.47
C PHE A 160 20.23 -7.97 -18.70
N LEU A 161 19.20 -7.23 -18.25
CA LEU A 161 19.39 -6.01 -17.47
C LEU A 161 20.09 -6.25 -16.14
N VAL A 162 19.79 -7.35 -15.44
CA VAL A 162 20.49 -7.71 -14.19
C VAL A 162 21.96 -8.00 -14.45
N ALA A 163 22.28 -8.76 -15.50
CA ALA A 163 23.67 -9.09 -15.85
C ALA A 163 24.50 -7.85 -16.26
N GLU A 164 23.90 -6.95 -17.04
CA GLU A 164 24.54 -5.68 -17.42
C GLU A 164 24.68 -4.77 -16.20
N PHE A 165 23.70 -4.73 -15.30
CA PHE A 165 23.77 -3.94 -14.06
C PHE A 165 24.86 -4.44 -13.10
N ASP A 166 25.06 -5.75 -12.97
CA ASP A 166 26.16 -6.32 -12.19
C ASP A 166 27.50 -5.75 -12.66
N SER A 167 27.70 -5.73 -13.98
CA SER A 167 28.91 -5.17 -14.60
C SER A 167 29.02 -3.66 -14.38
N TYR A 168 27.92 -2.93 -14.52
CA TYR A 168 27.87 -1.48 -14.29
C TYR A 168 28.17 -1.09 -12.84
N PHE A 169 27.63 -1.84 -11.88
CA PHE A 169 27.82 -1.62 -10.46
C PHE A 169 29.31 -1.73 -10.08
N TYR A 170 30.00 -2.78 -10.52
CA TYR A 170 31.41 -2.97 -10.19
C TYR A 170 32.37 -2.07 -10.98
N ARG A 171 31.88 -1.29 -11.97
CA ARG A 171 32.65 -0.17 -12.54
C ARG A 171 32.62 1.08 -11.65
N HIS A 172 31.57 1.25 -10.86
CA HIS A 172 31.39 2.39 -9.95
C HIS A 172 31.89 2.09 -8.53
N PHE A 173 31.87 0.82 -8.13
CA PHE A 173 32.16 0.39 -6.78
C PHE A 173 33.22 -0.71 -6.77
N ASP A 174 34.27 -0.52 -5.96
CA ASP A 174 35.32 -1.54 -5.77
C ASP A 174 34.73 -2.79 -5.12
N ARG A 175 35.01 -3.95 -5.74
CA ARG A 175 34.49 -5.26 -5.34
C ARG A 175 34.98 -5.70 -3.96
N GLU A 176 36.16 -5.26 -3.54
CA GLU A 176 36.80 -5.66 -2.27
C GLU A 176 36.35 -4.75 -1.11
N VAL A 177 36.00 -3.49 -1.40
CA VAL A 177 35.65 -2.49 -0.37
C VAL A 177 34.13 -2.42 -0.13
N THR A 178 33.33 -2.76 -1.13
CA THR A 178 31.89 -2.51 -1.09
C THR A 178 31.14 -3.52 -0.22
N ARG A 179 30.39 -3.01 0.77
CA ARG A 179 29.58 -3.82 1.70
C ARG A 179 28.32 -4.42 1.10
N HIS A 180 27.92 -3.98 -0.10
CA HIS A 180 26.66 -4.36 -0.74
C HIS A 180 26.88 -4.96 -2.13
N ARG A 181 26.13 -6.01 -2.44
CA ARG A 181 26.17 -6.64 -3.76
C ARG A 181 25.14 -5.97 -4.69
N PRO A 182 25.36 -5.99 -6.03
CA PRO A 182 24.45 -5.35 -6.98
C PRO A 182 23.00 -5.86 -6.87
N HIS A 183 22.79 -7.15 -6.57
CA HIS A 183 21.45 -7.72 -6.37
C HIS A 183 20.61 -7.02 -5.29
N LYS A 184 21.25 -6.37 -4.30
CA LYS A 184 20.55 -5.57 -3.29
C LYS A 184 19.86 -4.36 -3.93
N PHE A 185 20.51 -3.76 -4.93
CA PHE A 185 20.05 -2.55 -5.60
C PHE A 185 19.15 -2.86 -6.80
N PHE A 186 19.38 -3.95 -7.52
CA PHE A 186 18.59 -4.36 -8.67
C PHE A 186 18.49 -5.89 -8.77
N ASN A 187 17.39 -6.45 -8.27
CA ASN A 187 17.12 -7.89 -8.30
C ASN A 187 16.13 -8.26 -9.40
N ILE A 188 16.20 -9.53 -9.82
CA ILE A 188 15.30 -10.09 -10.82
C ILE A 188 13.85 -10.20 -10.33
N GLU A 189 13.65 -10.63 -9.07
CA GLU A 189 12.35 -11.01 -8.52
C GLU A 189 11.36 -9.84 -8.43
N TYR A 190 11.86 -8.65 -8.10
CA TYR A 190 11.03 -7.48 -7.85
C TYR A 190 11.35 -6.32 -8.78
N LYS A 191 12.63 -5.94 -8.95
CA LYS A 191 12.97 -4.67 -9.62
C LYS A 191 13.12 -4.81 -11.13
N ALA A 192 13.84 -5.81 -11.63
CA ALA A 192 14.10 -5.93 -13.06
C ALA A 192 12.84 -6.24 -13.86
N ARG A 193 12.04 -7.21 -13.38
CA ARG A 193 10.74 -7.56 -13.96
C ARG A 193 9.78 -6.37 -13.98
N ALA A 194 9.66 -5.68 -12.85
CA ALA A 194 8.88 -4.44 -12.73
C ALA A 194 9.31 -3.36 -13.73
N PHE A 195 10.62 -3.15 -13.86
CA PHE A 195 11.19 -2.12 -14.72
C PHE A 195 10.93 -2.40 -16.19
N VAL A 196 11.06 -3.66 -16.62
CA VAL A 196 10.80 -4.07 -18.00
C VAL A 196 9.33 -3.91 -18.36
N THR A 197 8.40 -4.35 -17.50
CA THR A 197 6.96 -4.14 -17.71
C THR A 197 6.62 -2.66 -17.82
N ALA A 198 7.14 -1.82 -16.91
CA ALA A 198 6.91 -0.38 -16.97
C ALA A 198 7.50 0.28 -18.23
N SER A 199 8.62 -0.25 -18.73
CA SER A 199 9.25 0.25 -19.97
C SER A 199 8.43 -0.11 -21.21
N GLU A 200 7.86 -1.33 -21.26
CA GLU A 200 6.98 -1.77 -22.35
C GLU A 200 5.69 -0.94 -22.39
N ASP A 201 5.08 -0.68 -21.24
CA ASP A 201 3.89 0.15 -21.08
C ASP A 201 4.16 1.66 -21.29
N SER A 202 5.35 2.05 -21.77
CA SER A 202 5.77 3.43 -22.03
C SER A 202 5.49 4.39 -20.87
N GLN A 203 5.74 3.93 -19.63
CA GLN A 203 5.46 4.69 -18.43
C GLN A 203 6.34 5.95 -18.32
N PRO A 204 5.84 7.03 -17.69
CA PRO A 204 6.61 8.25 -17.51
C PRO A 204 7.86 8.03 -16.64
N PHE A 205 8.87 8.87 -16.88
CA PHE A 205 10.22 8.74 -16.31
C PHE A 205 10.26 8.69 -14.77
N ASN A 206 9.41 9.45 -14.10
CA ASN A 206 9.29 9.47 -12.63
C ASN A 206 8.88 8.10 -12.05
N ILE A 207 8.13 7.29 -12.80
CA ILE A 207 7.77 5.93 -12.37
C ILE A 207 8.99 5.01 -12.45
N LEU A 208 9.78 5.10 -13.52
CA LEU A 208 11.02 4.32 -13.69
C LEU A 208 12.04 4.64 -12.60
N GLU A 209 12.23 5.93 -12.27
CA GLU A 209 13.05 6.38 -11.13
C GLU A 209 12.61 5.73 -9.83
N ARG A 210 11.30 5.73 -9.57
CA ARG A 210 10.75 5.16 -8.33
C ARG A 210 10.96 3.65 -8.22
N LEU A 211 10.93 2.92 -9.33
CA LEU A 211 11.15 1.47 -9.34
C LEU A 211 12.59 1.08 -9.00
N ILE A 212 13.56 1.90 -9.42
CA ILE A 212 14.96 1.74 -9.02
C ILE A 212 15.13 2.10 -7.55
N GLY A 213 14.45 3.16 -7.11
CA GLY A 213 14.42 3.62 -5.73
C GLY A 213 15.46 4.72 -5.45
N LYS A 214 15.44 5.24 -4.21
CA LYS A 214 16.25 6.41 -3.81
C LYS A 214 17.77 6.15 -3.72
N GLU A 215 18.20 4.89 -3.80
CA GLU A 215 19.61 4.49 -3.77
C GLU A 215 20.17 4.29 -5.20
N ALA A 216 19.60 4.97 -6.20
CA ALA A 216 20.05 4.87 -7.58
C ALA A 216 21.45 5.47 -7.76
N ILE A 217 22.26 4.85 -8.63
CA ILE A 217 23.56 5.39 -9.05
C ILE A 217 23.32 6.49 -10.09
N ASP A 218 24.08 7.58 -10.03
CA ASP A 218 24.01 8.64 -11.03
C ASP A 218 24.20 8.07 -12.44
N GLY A 219 23.25 8.32 -13.34
CA GLY A 219 23.29 7.79 -14.72
C GLY A 219 22.68 6.39 -14.90
N GLN A 220 22.21 5.73 -13.84
CA GLN A 220 21.69 4.36 -13.90
C GLN A 220 20.47 4.21 -14.83
N ILE A 221 19.63 5.24 -14.96
CA ILE A 221 18.44 5.16 -15.82
C ILE A 221 18.81 5.28 -17.30
N GLN A 222 19.68 6.23 -17.65
CA GLN A 222 20.18 6.32 -19.01
C GLN A 222 20.91 5.02 -19.39
N PHE A 223 21.63 4.42 -18.45
CA PHE A 223 22.24 3.11 -18.64
C PHE A 223 21.19 2.03 -18.98
N PHE A 224 20.12 1.90 -18.19
CA PHE A 224 19.07 0.91 -18.47
C PHE A 224 18.34 1.16 -19.79
N GLN A 225 18.05 2.42 -20.14
CA GLN A 225 17.45 2.77 -21.43
C GLN A 225 18.34 2.34 -22.60
N ASN A 226 19.65 2.57 -22.49
CA ASN A 226 20.63 2.12 -23.50
C ASN A 226 20.69 0.59 -23.58
N CYS A 227 20.61 -0.11 -22.45
CA CYS A 227 20.56 -1.58 -22.44
C CYS A 227 19.29 -2.12 -23.11
N ILE A 228 18.13 -1.51 -22.85
CA ILE A 228 16.87 -1.89 -23.51
C ILE A 228 16.98 -1.69 -25.03
N ALA A 229 17.46 -0.53 -25.47
CA ALA A 229 17.65 -0.25 -26.89
C ALA A 229 18.62 -1.25 -27.55
N LYS A 230 19.74 -1.56 -26.87
CA LYS A 230 20.71 -2.58 -27.30
C LYS A 230 20.06 -3.96 -27.43
N PHE A 231 19.26 -4.37 -26.45
CA PHE A 231 18.56 -5.66 -26.49
C PHE A 231 17.55 -5.73 -27.64
N GLN A 232 16.73 -4.69 -27.81
CA GLN A 232 15.74 -4.60 -28.89
C GLN A 232 16.37 -4.64 -30.29
N SER A 233 17.59 -4.10 -30.44
CA SER A 233 18.36 -4.14 -31.69
C SER A 233 19.09 -5.47 -31.93
N GLY A 234 19.11 -6.39 -30.96
CA GLY A 234 19.85 -7.65 -31.04
C GLY A 234 19.14 -8.74 -31.83
N ASN A 235 19.91 -9.59 -32.53
CA ASN A 235 19.39 -10.69 -33.34
C ASN A 235 18.46 -11.65 -32.57
N HIS A 236 18.74 -11.91 -31.29
CA HIS A 236 17.94 -12.81 -30.45
C HIS A 236 16.52 -12.27 -30.18
N HIS A 237 16.36 -10.96 -30.01
CA HIS A 237 15.05 -10.32 -29.84
C HIS A 237 14.25 -10.38 -31.15
N LEU A 238 14.91 -10.13 -32.29
CA LEU A 238 14.29 -10.22 -33.61
C LEU A 238 13.84 -11.65 -33.93
N GLU A 239 14.66 -12.67 -33.61
CA GLU A 239 14.32 -14.08 -33.81
C GLU A 239 13.15 -14.53 -32.91
N GLN A 240 13.06 -14.03 -31.68
CA GLN A 240 11.91 -14.30 -30.80
C GLN A 240 10.61 -13.67 -31.31
N LEU A 241 10.64 -12.44 -31.82
CA LEU A 241 9.48 -11.79 -32.44
C LEU A 241 9.00 -12.56 -33.68
N GLU A 242 9.93 -13.07 -34.50
CA GLU A 242 9.62 -13.92 -35.65
C GLU A 242 8.90 -15.21 -35.21
N ASN A 243 9.42 -15.86 -34.16
CA ASN A 243 8.84 -17.09 -33.60
C ASN A 243 7.46 -16.87 -32.96
N GLU A 244 7.23 -15.75 -32.29
CA GLU A 244 5.91 -15.38 -31.74
C GLU A 244 4.90 -15.13 -32.86
N LYS A 245 5.27 -14.41 -33.92
CA LYS A 245 4.42 -14.23 -35.11
C LYS A 245 4.08 -15.57 -35.77
N ILE A 246 5.04 -16.49 -35.89
CA ILE A 246 4.81 -17.84 -36.43
C ILE A 246 3.83 -18.62 -35.53
N LYS A 247 3.94 -18.50 -34.21
CA LYS A 247 3.01 -19.13 -33.26
C LYS A 247 1.60 -18.56 -33.38
N GLU A 248 1.45 -17.24 -33.43
CA GLU A 248 0.15 -16.59 -33.61
C GLU A 248 -0.49 -16.97 -34.95
N GLN A 249 0.28 -17.01 -36.03
CA GLN A 249 -0.19 -17.44 -37.35
C GLN A 249 -0.59 -18.92 -37.36
N THR A 250 0.16 -19.79 -36.70
CA THR A 250 -0.17 -21.22 -36.60
C THR A 250 -1.37 -21.48 -35.69
N GLU A 251 -1.55 -20.71 -34.61
CA GLU A 251 -2.75 -20.77 -33.78
C GLU A 251 -3.99 -20.20 -34.48
N ALA A 252 -3.85 -19.12 -35.24
CA ALA A 252 -4.91 -18.58 -36.09
C ALA A 252 -5.31 -19.57 -37.21
N ALA A 253 -4.33 -20.24 -37.83
CA ALA A 253 -4.56 -21.29 -38.82
C ALA A 253 -5.26 -22.53 -38.22
N LYS A 254 -4.95 -22.88 -36.96
CA LYS A 254 -5.65 -23.94 -36.21
C LYS A 254 -7.09 -23.57 -35.85
N LYS A 255 -7.39 -22.28 -35.66
CA LYS A 255 -8.74 -21.78 -35.31
C LYS A 255 -9.68 -21.62 -36.51
N ASN A 256 -9.17 -21.56 -37.75
CA ASN A 256 -9.98 -21.52 -38.98
C ASN A 256 -9.70 -22.70 -39.93
N PRO A 257 -10.16 -23.92 -39.62
CA PRO A 257 -9.99 -25.08 -40.51
C PRO A 257 -11.15 -25.19 -41.52
N THR A 258 -11.32 -24.26 -42.45
CA THR A 258 -12.24 -24.45 -43.59
C THR A 258 -11.88 -23.54 -44.77
N THR A 259 -11.18 -24.10 -45.77
CA THR A 259 -11.60 -24.22 -47.18
C THR A 259 -10.39 -24.54 -48.07
N TRP A 260 -9.93 -25.79 -48.05
CA TRP A 260 -9.24 -26.38 -49.19
C TRP A 260 -9.75 -27.80 -49.39
N THR A 261 -10.93 -27.91 -49.98
CA THR A 261 -11.20 -29.00 -50.93
C THR A 261 -12.01 -28.44 -52.09
N ARG A 262 -11.44 -28.58 -53.30
CA ARG A 262 -12.02 -28.38 -54.63
C ARG A 262 -12.27 -26.93 -55.09
N PHE A 263 -11.23 -26.35 -55.69
CA PHE A 263 -11.41 -25.74 -57.01
C PHE A 263 -10.75 -26.63 -58.07
N PHE A 264 -11.57 -27.09 -59.00
CA PHE A 264 -11.21 -27.91 -60.16
C PHE A 264 -10.24 -27.14 -61.08
N LEU A 265 -9.14 -27.78 -61.48
CA LEU A 265 -8.56 -27.53 -62.81
C LEU A 265 -9.48 -28.17 -63.85
N CYS A 266 -10.44 -27.41 -64.35
CA CYS A 266 -10.99 -27.61 -65.69
C CYS A 266 -10.24 -26.64 -66.62
N SER A 267 -9.25 -27.16 -67.35
CA SER A 267 -8.57 -26.45 -68.43
C SER A 267 -7.94 -27.45 -69.38
N SER A 268 -8.76 -28.00 -70.27
CA SER A 268 -8.30 -28.50 -71.58
C SER A 268 -9.22 -27.91 -72.63
N GLY A 269 -8.90 -26.67 -73.02
CA GLY A 269 -9.32 -26.15 -74.31
C GLY A 269 -8.52 -26.84 -75.41
N VAL A 270 -9.18 -27.73 -76.16
CA VAL A 270 -8.77 -28.04 -77.54
C VAL A 270 -9.97 -27.78 -78.44
N LYS A 271 -9.81 -26.76 -79.30
CA LYS A 271 -10.71 -26.40 -80.38
C LYS A 271 -10.62 -27.43 -81.53
N ARG A 272 -11.65 -27.41 -82.40
CA ARG A 272 -11.73 -27.91 -83.80
C ARG A 272 -12.17 -29.38 -83.89
N GLN A 273 -13.09 -29.82 -84.75
CA GLN A 273 -13.66 -29.31 -86.02
C GLN A 273 -14.97 -30.10 -86.32
N ARG A 274 -15.97 -29.48 -86.98
CA ARG A 274 -16.88 -30.21 -87.91
C ARG A 274 -16.15 -30.38 -89.24
N PRO A 275 -16.33 -31.47 -90.01
CA PRO A 275 -17.43 -31.58 -91.02
C PRO A 275 -18.10 -32.98 -91.04
N THR A 276 -19.44 -33.12 -91.11
CA THR A 276 -20.30 -33.33 -92.31
C THR A 276 -20.02 -34.55 -93.19
N VAL A 277 -21.12 -35.29 -93.45
CA VAL A 277 -21.47 -36.04 -94.69
C VAL A 277 -20.64 -37.32 -94.88
N THR A 278 -21.19 -38.53 -95.03
CA THR A 278 -22.46 -39.07 -95.59
C THR A 278 -22.81 -40.33 -94.81
#